data_AF-A0A929C584-F1
#
_entry.id   AF-A0A929C584-F1
#
_cell.length_a   1.000
_cell.length_b   1.000
_cell.length_c   1.000
_cell.angle_alpha   90.00
_cell.angle_beta   90.00
_cell.angle_gamma   90.00
#
_symmetry.space_group_name_H-M   'P 1'
#
loop_
_entity.id
_entity.type
_entity.pdbx_description
1 polymer ?
#
loop_
_entity_poly.entity_id
_entity_poly.type
_entity_poly.pdbx_seq_one_letter_code
_entity_poly.pdbx_strand_id
1 'polypeptide(L)'
;MSISDSTFVGHVDSVKGSVVTVRLRDQLPTLVMVGGQSYRIGQIGAFLRVPLGYTQLYAVCTLVGSAAAPQAEALESHPGRNWISMTLFGEAVGDYFQRGVSQYPTIGDEVHLVTPHDINVIYRATDVERAITVGHIAASSGIIGRLDLGPLVTRHSAIVGSTGAGKTNLVAVLLGAIASQGYQSARVLVIDPHGEYSSAIGENGYVFKVNPNEEKSELPLYVPFWALPFDELKEIALGDMQPAHESAIRDIITERKKGAAKHLASPPPDTAITADSPIPFS
;
A
#
# COMPACT_ATOMS: atom_id res chain seq x y z
N MET A 1 -38.60 22.48 16.82
CA MET A 1 -37.14 22.50 16.65
C MET A 1 -36.74 21.10 16.22
N SER A 2 -36.47 20.89 14.93
CA SER A 2 -35.94 19.60 14.49
C SER A 2 -34.55 19.43 15.09
N ILE A 3 -34.30 18.24 15.62
CA ILE A 3 -32.97 17.83 16.05
C ILE A 3 -32.12 17.90 14.78
N SER A 4 -31.22 18.87 14.68
CA SER A 4 -30.27 18.92 13.58
C SER A 4 -29.48 17.62 13.59
N ASP A 5 -29.50 16.88 12.48
CA ASP A 5 -28.67 15.69 12.34
C ASP A 5 -27.22 16.10 12.63
N SER A 6 -26.64 15.46 13.65
CA SER A 6 -25.30 15.80 14.13
C SER A 6 -24.27 15.60 13.02
N THR A 7 -24.53 14.69 12.07
CA THR A 7 -23.63 14.40 10.96
C THR A 7 -23.75 15.40 9.80
N PHE A 8 -24.81 16.21 9.73
CA PHE A 8 -25.06 17.09 8.60
C PHE A 8 -23.99 18.18 8.45
N VAL A 9 -23.36 18.24 7.27
CA VAL A 9 -22.26 19.17 6.93
C VAL A 9 -22.76 20.31 6.05
N GLY A 10 -23.59 20.03 5.06
CA GLY A 10 -24.03 21.04 4.10
C GLY A 10 -24.69 20.44 2.88
N HIS A 11 -24.75 21.21 1.80
CA HIS A 11 -25.39 20.79 0.55
C HIS A 11 -24.40 20.80 -0.60
N VAL A 12 -24.60 19.87 -1.54
CA VAL A 12 -23.91 19.87 -2.83
C VAL A 12 -24.22 21.18 -3.57
N ASP A 13 -23.17 21.88 -3.96
CA ASP A 13 -23.23 23.16 -4.66
C ASP A 13 -22.93 23.00 -6.16
N SER A 14 -21.94 22.16 -6.49
CA SER A 14 -21.63 21.81 -7.88
C SER A 14 -21.00 20.42 -8.00
N VAL A 15 -21.15 19.80 -9.17
CA VAL A 15 -20.62 18.46 -9.48
C VAL A 15 -19.86 18.51 -10.80
N LYS A 16 -18.59 18.11 -10.80
CA LYS A 16 -17.72 18.02 -11.97
C LYS A 16 -17.02 16.66 -11.99
N GLY A 17 -17.67 15.67 -12.61
CA GLY A 17 -17.21 14.29 -12.56
C GLY A 17 -17.21 13.78 -11.12
N SER A 18 -16.09 13.19 -10.67
CA SER A 18 -15.95 12.73 -9.28
C SER A 18 -15.71 13.84 -8.26
N VAL A 19 -15.48 15.08 -8.71
CA VAL A 19 -15.23 16.22 -7.82
C VAL A 19 -16.54 16.93 -7.53
N VAL A 20 -16.86 17.06 -6.25
CA VAL A 20 -18.08 17.70 -5.76
C VAL A 20 -17.70 18.86 -4.85
N THR A 21 -18.27 20.03 -5.11
CA THR A 21 -18.15 21.18 -4.21
C THR A 21 -19.35 21.18 -3.28
N VAL A 22 -19.09 21.34 -1.99
CA VAL A 22 -20.11 21.33 -0.94
C VAL A 22 -20.10 22.69 -0.26
N ARG A 23 -21.26 23.33 -0.25
CA ARG A 23 -21.50 24.53 0.55
C ARG A 23 -21.78 24.11 1.98
N LEU A 24 -20.93 24.54 2.91
CA LEU A 24 -21.10 24.24 4.32
C LEU A 24 -22.32 24.96 4.90
N ARG A 25 -23.00 24.34 5.87
CA ARG A 25 -24.09 25.00 6.60
C ARG A 25 -23.58 26.19 7.43
N ASP A 26 -24.45 27.15 7.67
CA ASP A 26 -24.14 28.31 8.51
C ASP A 26 -23.90 27.85 9.97
N GLN A 27 -22.97 28.52 10.67
CA GLN A 27 -22.61 28.23 12.06
C GLN A 27 -22.14 26.79 12.31
N LEU A 28 -21.30 26.28 11.41
CA LEU A 28 -20.76 24.94 11.54
C LEU A 28 -19.75 24.86 12.70
N PRO A 29 -19.99 24.03 13.73
CA PRO A 29 -18.99 23.82 14.76
C PRO A 29 -17.74 23.18 14.13
N THR A 30 -16.57 23.66 14.53
CA THR A 30 -15.27 23.12 14.08
C THR A 30 -15.06 21.68 14.50
N LEU A 31 -15.80 21.23 15.52
CA LEU A 31 -15.74 19.90 16.09
C LEU A 31 -17.15 19.40 16.42
N VAL A 32 -17.47 18.19 15.97
CA VAL A 32 -18.75 17.53 16.23
C VAL A 32 -18.51 16.19 16.89
N MET A 33 -19.36 15.85 17.87
CA MET A 33 -19.37 14.54 18.48
C MET A 33 -20.36 13.62 17.76
N VAL A 34 -19.86 12.54 17.17
CA VAL A 34 -20.68 11.50 16.53
C VAL A 34 -20.32 10.16 17.15
N GLY A 35 -21.27 9.49 17.80
CA GLY A 35 -21.04 8.18 18.42
C GLY A 35 -19.94 8.16 19.49
N GLY A 36 -19.77 9.26 20.24
CA GLY A 36 -18.73 9.37 21.27
C GLY A 36 -17.32 9.70 20.75
N GLN A 37 -17.16 9.87 19.44
CA GLN A 37 -15.90 10.28 18.80
C GLN A 37 -15.99 11.73 18.31
N SER A 38 -14.87 12.46 18.35
CA SER A 38 -14.80 13.84 17.90
C SER A 38 -14.32 13.92 16.45
N TYR A 39 -15.07 14.63 15.62
CA TYR A 39 -14.79 14.83 14.21
C TYR A 39 -14.61 16.31 13.92
N ARG A 40 -13.50 16.67 13.25
CA ARG A 40 -13.31 18.02 12.73
C ARG A 40 -13.97 18.15 11.37
N ILE A 41 -14.77 19.19 11.21
CA ILE A 41 -15.44 19.48 9.94
C ILE A 41 -14.61 20.49 9.15
N GLY A 42 -14.46 20.27 7.85
CA GLY A 42 -13.66 21.15 6.99
C GLY A 42 -12.16 20.92 7.13
N GLN A 43 -11.72 19.66 7.23
CA GLN A 43 -10.30 19.30 7.19
C GLN A 43 -10.03 18.44 5.95
N ILE A 44 -8.92 18.70 5.27
CA ILE A 44 -8.43 17.84 4.18
C ILE A 44 -8.23 16.41 4.73
N GLY A 45 -8.73 15.42 3.99
CA GLY A 45 -8.72 14.01 4.38
C GLY A 45 -9.96 13.56 5.17
N ALA A 46 -10.89 14.46 5.51
CA ALA A 46 -12.14 14.07 6.16
C ALA A 46 -13.03 13.24 5.22
N PHE A 47 -13.59 12.15 5.73
CA PHE A 47 -14.52 11.31 4.99
C PHE A 47 -15.94 11.87 5.08
N LEU A 48 -16.62 11.91 3.93
CA LEU A 48 -17.96 12.46 3.77
C LEU A 48 -18.82 11.47 3.00
N ARG A 49 -20.13 11.54 3.22
CA ARG A 49 -21.11 10.73 2.51
C ARG A 49 -22.24 11.57 1.94
N VAL A 50 -22.79 11.12 0.82
CA VAL A 50 -24.02 11.67 0.20
C VAL A 50 -25.06 10.56 0.12
N PRO A 51 -26.13 10.61 0.93
CA PRO A 51 -27.22 9.64 0.87
C PRO A 51 -28.07 9.85 -0.39
N LEU A 52 -28.12 8.84 -1.27
CA LEU A 52 -28.95 8.81 -2.48
C LEU A 52 -29.95 7.64 -2.38
N GLY A 53 -30.99 7.81 -1.57
CA GLY A 53 -31.96 6.76 -1.27
C GLY A 53 -31.31 5.59 -0.53
N TYR A 54 -31.22 4.42 -1.20
CA TYR A 54 -30.58 3.22 -0.64
C TYR A 54 -29.06 3.17 -0.84
N THR A 55 -28.52 4.06 -1.68
CA THR A 55 -27.09 4.13 -1.97
C THR A 55 -26.43 5.21 -1.12
N GLN A 56 -25.28 4.93 -0.54
CA GLN A 56 -24.42 5.91 0.10
C GLN A 56 -23.22 6.16 -0.80
N LEU A 57 -23.04 7.37 -1.30
CA LEU A 57 -21.80 7.76 -1.97
C LEU A 57 -20.77 8.18 -0.92
N TYR A 58 -19.51 7.78 -1.09
CA TYR A 58 -18.42 8.14 -0.19
C TYR A 58 -17.36 8.98 -0.90
N ALA A 59 -16.92 10.02 -0.19
CA ALA A 59 -15.97 11.00 -0.68
C ALA A 59 -14.90 11.32 0.37
N VAL A 60 -13.76 11.82 -0.09
CA VAL A 60 -12.73 12.41 0.77
C VAL A 60 -12.62 13.90 0.49
N CYS A 61 -12.58 14.72 1.54
CA CYS A 61 -12.35 16.15 1.43
C CYS A 61 -10.92 16.39 0.91
N THR A 62 -10.80 17.08 -0.22
CA THR A 62 -9.52 17.37 -0.87
C THR A 62 -9.10 18.82 -0.69
N LEU A 63 -10.07 19.74 -0.61
CA LEU A 63 -9.82 21.18 -0.45
C LEU A 63 -10.85 21.80 0.50
N VAL A 64 -10.42 22.85 1.20
CA VAL A 64 -11.26 23.64 2.11
C VAL A 64 -11.00 25.10 1.79
N GLY A 65 -12.06 25.89 1.67
CA GLY A 65 -11.96 27.31 1.33
C GLY A 65 -13.01 28.15 2.06
N SER A 66 -12.70 29.45 2.20
CA SER A 66 -13.61 30.47 2.70
C SER A 66 -13.71 31.57 1.63
N ALA A 67 -14.84 31.59 0.91
CA ALA A 67 -15.24 32.53 -0.16
C ALA A 67 -14.41 32.62 -1.46
N ALA A 68 -15.17 32.76 -2.57
CA ALA A 68 -14.84 32.90 -3.99
C ALA A 68 -13.75 31.95 -4.56
N ALA A 69 -14.20 30.81 -5.11
CA ALA A 69 -13.44 30.03 -6.09
C ALA A 69 -12.93 30.94 -7.24
N PRO A 70 -11.84 30.57 -7.94
CA PRO A 70 -11.07 31.46 -8.81
C PRO A 70 -11.93 32.07 -9.93
N GLN A 71 -11.66 33.35 -10.21
CA GLN A 71 -12.38 34.23 -11.14
C GLN A 71 -12.83 33.57 -12.46
N ALA A 72 -14.15 33.58 -12.69
CA ALA A 72 -14.75 33.92 -13.99
C ALA A 72 -16.23 34.32 -13.80
N GLU A 73 -16.50 35.62 -13.93
CA GLU A 73 -17.74 36.25 -14.43
C GLU A 73 -19.08 36.04 -13.67
N ALA A 74 -19.33 36.98 -12.74
CA ALA A 74 -20.60 37.63 -12.38
C ALA A 74 -21.93 36.85 -12.39
N LEU A 75 -22.52 36.60 -11.21
CA LEU A 75 -23.57 37.40 -10.55
C LEU A 75 -23.96 36.73 -9.22
N GLU A 76 -24.33 37.56 -8.24
CA GLU A 76 -24.69 37.22 -6.85
C GLU A 76 -23.52 36.99 -5.88
N SER A 77 -23.06 38.11 -5.33
CA SER A 77 -22.25 38.18 -4.13
C SER A 77 -22.98 37.58 -2.92
N HIS A 78 -22.65 36.34 -2.56
CA HIS A 78 -22.87 35.84 -1.22
C HIS A 78 -21.57 35.96 -0.41
N PRO A 79 -21.43 36.97 0.47
CA PRO A 79 -20.25 37.08 1.33
C PRO A 79 -20.25 35.94 2.36
N GLY A 80 -19.11 35.28 2.56
CA GLY A 80 -18.84 34.52 3.77
C GLY A 80 -19.21 33.03 3.79
N ARG A 81 -19.32 32.35 2.64
CA ARG A 81 -19.63 30.90 2.64
C ARG A 81 -18.36 30.05 2.61
N ASN A 82 -18.17 29.27 3.67
CA ASN A 82 -17.19 28.20 3.71
C ASN A 82 -17.64 27.07 2.77
N TRP A 83 -16.69 26.52 2.02
CA TRP A 83 -16.95 25.42 1.10
C TRP A 83 -15.81 24.41 1.21
N ILE A 84 -16.12 23.19 0.78
CA ILE A 84 -15.14 22.12 0.64
C ILE A 84 -15.26 21.50 -0.75
N SER A 85 -14.14 21.07 -1.31
CA SER A 85 -14.13 20.16 -2.44
C SER A 85 -13.91 18.75 -1.91
N MET A 86 -14.69 17.81 -2.40
CA MET A 86 -14.54 16.39 -2.09
C MET A 86 -14.46 15.58 -3.37
N THR A 87 -13.69 14.50 -3.33
CA THR A 87 -13.58 13.55 -4.45
C THR A 87 -14.27 12.26 -4.07
N LEU A 88 -15.28 11.87 -4.85
CA LEU A 88 -15.98 10.59 -4.76
C LEU A 88 -15.00 9.45 -5.08
N PHE A 89 -14.98 8.41 -4.24
CA PHE A 89 -14.11 7.24 -4.42
C PHE A 89 -14.84 5.91 -4.42
N GLY A 90 -16.09 5.87 -3.97
CA GLY A 90 -16.88 4.65 -3.92
C GLY A 90 -18.32 4.88 -3.51
N GLU A 91 -19.09 3.82 -3.56
CA GLU A 91 -20.48 3.79 -3.10
C GLU A 91 -20.76 2.51 -2.33
N ALA A 92 -21.79 2.52 -1.49
CA ALA A 92 -22.31 1.32 -0.86
C ALA A 92 -23.82 1.22 -0.96
N VAL A 93 -24.31 -0.02 -1.05
CA VAL A 93 -25.71 -0.39 -0.90
C VAL A 93 -25.81 -1.37 0.26
N GLY A 94 -26.44 -0.95 1.36
CA GLY A 94 -26.33 -1.67 2.64
C GLY A 94 -24.87 -1.74 3.10
N ASP A 95 -24.40 -2.94 3.45
CA ASP A 95 -23.03 -3.19 3.92
C ASP A 95 -22.02 -3.53 2.80
N TYR A 96 -22.42 -3.38 1.53
CA TYR A 96 -21.59 -3.74 0.38
C TYR A 96 -21.00 -2.49 -0.26
N PHE A 97 -19.70 -2.26 0.00
CA PHE A 97 -18.94 -1.18 -0.61
C PHE A 97 -18.29 -1.61 -1.93
N GLN A 98 -18.33 -0.72 -2.92
CA GLN A 98 -17.57 -0.85 -4.16
C GLN A 98 -16.81 0.42 -4.49
N ARG A 99 -15.66 0.26 -5.15
CA ARG A 99 -14.86 1.38 -5.65
C ARG A 99 -15.48 1.95 -6.92
N GLY A 100 -15.40 3.28 -7.05
CA GLY A 100 -16.09 4.00 -8.10
C GLY A 100 -17.56 4.27 -7.73
N VAL A 101 -18.16 5.21 -8.44
CA VAL A 101 -19.56 5.60 -8.27
C VAL A 101 -20.31 5.30 -9.57
N SER A 102 -21.49 4.70 -9.45
CA SER A 102 -22.38 4.44 -10.59
C SER A 102 -23.33 5.61 -10.85
N GLN A 103 -23.58 6.42 -9.82
CA GLN A 103 -24.42 7.61 -9.88
C GLN A 103 -23.71 8.79 -9.20
N TYR A 104 -23.98 9.98 -9.71
CA TYR A 104 -23.44 11.22 -9.16
C TYR A 104 -24.54 11.95 -8.38
N PRO A 105 -24.17 12.67 -7.31
CA PRO A 105 -25.14 13.47 -6.58
C PRO A 105 -25.60 14.65 -7.44
N THR A 106 -26.72 15.25 -7.05
CA THR A 106 -27.31 16.43 -7.67
C THR A 106 -27.14 17.66 -6.77
N ILE A 107 -27.28 18.84 -7.36
CA ILE A 107 -27.22 20.10 -6.61
C ILE A 107 -28.33 20.11 -5.56
N GLY A 108 -27.98 20.44 -4.32
CA GLY A 108 -28.90 20.46 -3.18
C GLY A 108 -28.87 19.20 -2.31
N ASP A 109 -28.30 18.08 -2.78
CA ASP A 109 -28.19 16.86 -1.98
C ASP A 109 -27.42 17.10 -0.69
N GLU A 110 -27.85 16.45 0.38
CA GLU A 110 -27.25 16.60 1.70
C GLU A 110 -25.92 15.85 1.80
N VAL A 111 -24.93 16.51 2.39
CA VAL A 111 -23.62 15.94 2.66
C VAL A 111 -23.47 15.76 4.16
N HIS A 112 -23.06 14.57 4.57
CA HIS A 112 -22.91 14.18 5.97
C HIS A 112 -21.49 13.73 6.25
N LEU A 113 -21.10 13.84 7.52
CA LEU A 113 -19.95 13.12 8.04
C LEU A 113 -20.19 11.62 7.96
N VAL A 114 -19.13 10.91 7.61
CA VAL A 114 -19.08 9.46 7.66
C VAL A 114 -19.02 9.01 9.12
N THR A 115 -19.90 8.07 9.49
CA THR A 115 -19.98 7.50 10.84
C THR A 115 -19.00 6.34 11.03
N PRO A 116 -18.76 5.86 12.26
CA PRO A 116 -17.99 4.63 12.48
C PRO A 116 -18.55 3.41 11.73
N HIS A 117 -19.87 3.32 11.57
CA HIS A 117 -20.52 2.27 10.79
C HIS A 117 -20.16 2.38 9.31
N ASP A 118 -20.24 3.58 8.74
CA ASP A 118 -19.85 3.84 7.35
C ASP A 118 -18.38 3.50 7.08
N ILE A 119 -17.46 3.88 7.97
CA ILE A 119 -16.06 3.50 7.81
C ILE A 119 -15.90 1.98 7.87
N ASN A 120 -16.65 1.27 8.74
CA ASN A 120 -16.64 -0.19 8.76
C ASN A 120 -17.06 -0.75 7.40
N VAL A 121 -18.11 -0.22 6.78
CA VAL A 121 -18.57 -0.61 5.44
C VAL A 121 -17.48 -0.35 4.38
N ILE A 122 -16.84 0.83 4.39
CA ILE A 122 -15.77 1.19 3.43
C ILE A 122 -14.54 0.27 3.55
N TYR A 123 -14.11 -0.01 4.78
CA TYR A 123 -12.87 -0.76 5.06
C TYR A 123 -13.12 -2.23 5.43
N ARG A 124 -14.34 -2.72 5.25
CA ARG A 124 -14.65 -4.12 5.53
C ARG A 124 -13.79 -4.97 4.61
N ALA A 125 -12.92 -5.78 5.20
CA ALA A 125 -12.22 -6.80 4.43
C ALA A 125 -13.28 -7.75 3.85
N THR A 126 -13.34 -7.86 2.52
CA THR A 126 -14.24 -8.77 1.82
C THR A 126 -13.92 -10.22 2.15
N ASP A 127 -12.67 -10.50 2.53
CA ASP A 127 -12.19 -11.80 2.97
C ASP A 127 -11.32 -11.61 4.22
N VAL A 128 -11.91 -11.88 5.40
CA VAL A 128 -11.23 -11.70 6.70
C VAL A 128 -10.09 -12.69 6.88
N GLU A 129 -10.17 -13.87 6.24
CA GLU A 129 -9.15 -14.92 6.36
C GLU A 129 -7.86 -14.56 5.60
N ARG A 130 -7.95 -13.72 4.56
CA ARG A 130 -6.80 -13.26 3.76
C ARG A 130 -6.31 -11.87 4.14
N ALA A 131 -6.93 -11.24 5.13
CA ALA A 131 -6.63 -9.87 5.49
C ALA A 131 -5.55 -9.79 6.57
N ILE A 132 -4.49 -9.04 6.30
CA ILE A 132 -3.47 -8.69 7.29
C ILE A 132 -3.73 -7.33 7.92
N THR A 133 -3.50 -7.23 9.23
CA THR A 133 -3.65 -5.97 9.96
C THR A 133 -2.34 -5.18 9.89
N VAL A 134 -2.40 -3.94 9.39
CA VAL A 134 -1.22 -3.07 9.25
C VAL A 134 -1.24 -1.84 10.15
N GLY A 135 -2.34 -1.60 10.86
CA GLY A 135 -2.46 -0.49 11.79
C GLY A 135 -3.89 -0.01 11.95
N HIS A 136 -4.07 1.30 12.11
CA HIS A 136 -5.35 1.95 12.25
C HIS A 136 -5.51 3.13 11.29
N ILE A 137 -6.75 3.43 10.90
CA ILE A 137 -7.05 4.60 10.08
C ILE A 137 -6.89 5.88 10.92
N ALA A 138 -5.98 6.77 10.53
CA ALA A 138 -5.65 7.98 11.30
C ALA A 138 -6.86 8.90 11.55
N ALA A 139 -7.83 8.93 10.62
CA ALA A 139 -9.04 9.74 10.72
C ALA A 139 -10.09 9.17 11.71
N SER A 140 -9.92 7.95 12.21
CA SER A 140 -10.85 7.32 13.14
C SER A 140 -10.13 6.34 14.07
N SER A 141 -9.87 6.78 15.31
CA SER A 141 -9.34 5.94 16.37
C SER A 141 -10.31 4.81 16.68
N GLY A 142 -9.94 3.58 16.32
CA GLY A 142 -10.74 2.37 16.55
C GLY A 142 -10.89 1.49 15.32
N ILE A 143 -10.58 2.00 14.13
CA ILE A 143 -10.79 1.26 12.89
C ILE A 143 -9.49 0.62 12.45
N ILE A 144 -9.54 -0.71 12.35
CA ILE A 144 -8.39 -1.53 11.98
C ILE A 144 -8.15 -1.37 10.48
N GLY A 145 -6.97 -0.85 10.13
CA GLY A 145 -6.47 -0.84 8.77
C GLY A 145 -6.02 -2.25 8.39
N ARG A 146 -6.78 -2.89 7.49
CA ARG A 146 -6.46 -4.21 6.96
C ARG A 146 -6.10 -4.12 5.48
N LEU A 147 -5.19 -4.99 5.03
CA LEU A 147 -4.82 -5.19 3.64
C LEU A 147 -5.13 -6.63 3.24
N ASP A 148 -5.72 -6.82 2.06
CA ASP A 148 -5.89 -8.16 1.47
C ASP A 148 -4.53 -8.65 0.95
N LEU A 149 -4.04 -9.75 1.53
CA LEU A 149 -2.75 -10.33 1.19
C LEU A 149 -2.74 -10.90 -0.24
N GLY A 150 -3.88 -11.38 -0.75
CA GLY A 150 -3.97 -12.02 -2.07
C GLY A 150 -3.52 -11.09 -3.20
N PRO A 151 -4.18 -9.95 -3.42
CA PRO A 151 -3.75 -8.95 -4.39
C PRO A 151 -2.35 -8.39 -4.08
N LEU A 152 -1.99 -8.23 -2.80
CA LEU A 152 -0.69 -7.69 -2.39
C LEU A 152 0.48 -8.53 -2.93
N VAL A 153 0.36 -9.87 -2.84
CA VAL A 153 1.42 -10.79 -3.29
C VAL A 153 1.29 -11.21 -4.75
N THR A 154 0.08 -11.20 -5.33
CA THR A 154 -0.13 -11.67 -6.71
C THR A 154 0.01 -10.60 -7.78
N ARG A 155 -0.14 -9.31 -7.46
CA ARG A 155 -0.16 -8.22 -8.47
C ARG A 155 1.10 -7.37 -8.54
N HIS A 156 2.15 -7.74 -7.81
CA HIS A 156 3.29 -6.89 -7.47
C HIS A 156 2.87 -5.59 -6.77
N SER A 157 3.63 -5.20 -5.74
CA SER A 157 3.29 -4.03 -4.92
C SER A 157 4.55 -3.20 -4.67
N ALA A 158 4.38 -1.89 -4.55
CA ALA A 158 5.45 -0.96 -4.24
C ALA A 158 5.10 -0.15 -2.99
N ILE A 159 6.04 -0.08 -2.04
CA ILE A 159 5.95 0.80 -0.87
C ILE A 159 6.88 1.98 -1.12
N VAL A 160 6.28 3.18 -1.22
CA VAL A 160 6.99 4.41 -1.56
C VAL A 160 6.76 5.48 -0.49
N GLY A 161 7.74 6.37 -0.32
CA GLY A 161 7.69 7.45 0.67
C GLY A 161 9.03 8.16 0.78
N SER A 162 9.05 9.40 1.26
CA SER A 162 10.27 10.13 1.55
C SER A 162 11.07 9.48 2.70
N THR A 163 12.32 9.91 2.91
CA THR A 163 13.09 9.52 4.09
C THR A 163 12.34 9.94 5.36
N GLY A 164 12.22 9.02 6.32
CA GLY A 164 11.45 9.26 7.56
C GLY A 164 9.94 9.07 7.45
N ALA A 165 9.38 8.79 6.27
CA ALA A 165 7.93 8.57 6.08
C ALA A 165 7.42 7.22 6.65
N GLY A 166 8.30 6.39 7.21
CA GLY A 166 7.92 5.10 7.80
C GLY A 166 7.89 3.91 6.84
N LYS A 167 8.59 3.97 5.70
CA LYS A 167 8.71 2.83 4.75
C LYS A 167 9.20 1.56 5.44
N THR A 168 10.33 1.65 6.14
CA THR A 168 10.96 0.54 6.85
C THR A 168 10.03 -0.03 7.93
N ASN A 169 9.34 0.86 8.65
CA ASN A 169 8.34 0.49 9.65
C ASN A 169 7.15 -0.27 9.02
N LEU A 170 6.63 0.20 7.88
CA LEU A 170 5.53 -0.48 7.20
C LEU A 170 5.94 -1.89 6.73
N VAL A 171 7.13 -2.04 6.17
CA VAL A 171 7.66 -3.36 5.78
C VAL A 171 7.80 -4.27 7.00
N ALA A 172 8.36 -3.78 8.11
CA ALA A 172 8.46 -4.53 9.36
C ALA A 172 7.09 -5.02 9.87
N VAL A 173 6.08 -4.15 9.86
CA VAL A 173 4.71 -4.49 10.24
C VAL A 173 4.12 -5.56 9.30
N LEU A 174 4.33 -5.44 8.00
CA LEU A 174 3.87 -6.45 7.02
C LEU A 174 4.52 -7.81 7.25
N LEU A 175 5.85 -7.85 7.44
CA LEU A 175 6.58 -9.08 7.71
C LEU A 175 6.08 -9.75 9.00
N GLY A 176 5.94 -8.97 10.07
CA GLY A 176 5.41 -9.46 11.36
C GLY A 176 3.97 -9.96 11.25
N ALA A 177 3.11 -9.27 10.49
CA ALA A 177 1.73 -9.69 10.28
C ALA A 177 1.66 -11.00 9.50
N ILE A 178 2.43 -11.14 8.42
CA ILE A 178 2.50 -12.39 7.62
C ILE A 178 3.01 -13.56 8.48
N ALA A 179 4.03 -13.31 9.31
CA ALA A 179 4.59 -14.35 10.17
C ALA A 179 3.64 -14.79 11.31
N SER A 180 2.89 -13.86 11.90
CA SER A 180 2.10 -14.12 13.11
C SER A 180 0.65 -14.55 12.84
N GLN A 181 0.08 -14.24 11.69
CA GLN A 181 -1.35 -14.46 11.41
C GLN A 181 -1.68 -15.84 10.80
N GLY A 182 -0.84 -16.85 11.03
CA GLY A 182 -1.18 -18.25 10.74
C GLY A 182 -0.93 -18.71 9.30
N TYR A 183 -0.22 -17.94 8.49
CA TYR A 183 0.19 -18.34 7.13
C TYR A 183 1.37 -19.32 7.16
N GLN A 184 1.15 -20.56 7.60
CA GLN A 184 2.22 -21.57 7.81
C GLN A 184 3.05 -21.89 6.55
N SER A 185 2.47 -21.73 5.36
CA SER A 185 3.16 -21.97 4.09
C SER A 185 3.80 -20.71 3.50
N ALA A 186 3.64 -19.54 4.13
CA ALA A 186 4.25 -18.31 3.64
C ALA A 186 5.76 -18.36 3.82
N ARG A 187 6.49 -18.01 2.76
CA ARG A 187 7.93 -17.81 2.80
C ARG A 187 8.23 -16.42 2.26
N VAL A 188 8.96 -15.64 3.05
CA VAL A 188 9.35 -14.28 2.66
C VAL A 188 10.87 -14.21 2.61
N LEU A 189 11.39 -13.75 1.49
CA LEU A 189 12.81 -13.44 1.31
C LEU A 189 12.95 -11.92 1.26
N VAL A 190 13.77 -11.37 2.14
CA VAL A 190 14.07 -9.94 2.17
C VAL A 190 15.53 -9.75 1.76
N ILE A 191 15.76 -8.97 0.71
CA ILE A 191 17.09 -8.52 0.31
C ILE A 191 17.30 -7.15 0.93
N ASP A 192 18.18 -7.07 1.92
CA ASP A 192 18.37 -5.89 2.76
C ASP A 192 19.81 -5.36 2.67
N PRO A 193 20.13 -4.53 1.66
CA PRO A 193 21.48 -4.01 1.49
C PRO A 193 21.91 -3.04 2.61
N HIS A 194 20.95 -2.50 3.39
CA HIS A 194 21.22 -1.52 4.44
C HIS A 194 21.13 -2.11 5.86
N GLY A 195 20.62 -3.34 6.00
CA GLY A 195 20.48 -4.03 7.28
C GLY A 195 19.34 -3.50 8.16
N GLU A 196 18.39 -2.74 7.60
CA GLU A 196 17.30 -2.08 8.34
C GLU A 196 16.25 -3.05 8.91
N TYR A 197 16.09 -4.24 8.33
CA TYR A 197 14.98 -5.15 8.66
C TYR A 197 15.36 -6.28 9.61
N SER A 198 16.66 -6.47 9.86
CA SER A 198 17.16 -7.59 10.68
C SER A 198 16.57 -7.61 12.11
N SER A 199 16.32 -6.44 12.71
CA SER A 199 15.69 -6.33 14.02
C SER A 199 14.18 -6.53 14.02
N ALA A 200 13.52 -6.37 12.87
CA ALA A 200 12.05 -6.42 12.76
C ALA A 200 11.48 -7.84 12.75
N ILE A 201 12.27 -8.82 12.30
CA ILE A 201 11.81 -10.21 12.16
C ILE A 201 11.86 -11.00 13.47
N GLY A 202 12.70 -10.61 14.43
CA GLY A 202 12.82 -11.28 15.73
C GLY A 202 13.00 -12.79 15.60
N GLU A 203 12.19 -13.56 16.33
CA GLU A 203 12.22 -15.04 16.33
C GLU A 203 11.52 -15.68 15.12
N ASN A 204 10.87 -14.89 14.26
CA ASN A 204 10.05 -15.41 13.16
C ASN A 204 10.84 -15.66 11.86
N GLY A 205 12.15 -15.51 11.87
CA GLY A 205 12.97 -15.65 10.67
C GLY A 205 14.45 -15.85 10.96
N TYR A 206 15.20 -16.05 9.90
CA TYR A 206 16.66 -16.19 9.94
C TYR A 206 17.32 -14.98 9.28
N VAL A 207 18.35 -14.45 9.91
CA VAL A 207 19.17 -13.37 9.37
C VAL A 207 20.47 -13.95 8.83
N PHE A 208 20.73 -13.80 7.53
CA PHE A 208 22.01 -14.18 6.93
C PHE A 208 22.85 -12.94 6.64
N LYS A 209 24.10 -12.91 7.10
CA LYS A 209 25.05 -11.80 6.90
C LYS A 209 26.45 -12.28 6.59
N VAL A 210 27.22 -11.48 5.86
CA VAL A 210 28.64 -11.77 5.56
C VAL A 210 29.48 -11.81 6.85
N ASN A 211 29.21 -10.89 7.79
CA ASN A 211 29.83 -10.84 9.11
C ASN A 211 28.74 -11.02 10.19
N PRO A 212 28.38 -12.26 10.54
CA PRO A 212 27.31 -12.51 11.50
C PRO A 212 27.73 -12.16 12.94
N ASN A 213 26.78 -11.67 13.72
CA ASN A 213 26.88 -11.56 15.16
C ASN A 213 26.15 -12.74 15.85
N GLU A 214 26.92 -13.64 16.47
CA GLU A 214 26.40 -14.82 17.17
C GLU A 214 25.50 -14.45 18.37
N GLU A 215 25.78 -13.35 19.07
CA GLU A 215 24.95 -12.87 20.20
C GLU A 215 23.53 -12.49 19.75
N LYS A 216 23.36 -12.16 18.46
CA LYS A 216 22.08 -11.82 17.84
C LYS A 216 21.46 -12.98 17.05
N SER A 217 22.02 -14.20 17.18
CA SER A 217 21.58 -15.38 16.42
C SER A 217 21.62 -15.18 14.90
N GLU A 218 22.56 -14.37 14.41
CA GLU A 218 22.76 -14.17 12.97
C GLU A 218 23.57 -15.34 12.37
N LEU A 219 23.25 -15.72 11.13
CA LEU A 219 23.89 -16.81 10.40
C LEU A 219 24.84 -16.27 9.32
N PRO A 220 25.91 -17.00 9.00
CA PRO A 220 26.80 -16.63 7.90
C PRO A 220 26.07 -16.77 6.55
N LEU A 221 26.17 -15.73 5.72
CA LEU A 221 25.72 -15.76 4.33
C LEU A 221 26.84 -16.31 3.45
N TYR A 222 26.66 -17.53 2.95
CA TYR A 222 27.54 -18.11 1.94
C TYR A 222 26.93 -17.96 0.56
N VAL A 223 27.63 -17.24 -0.34
CA VAL A 223 27.30 -17.20 -1.76
C VAL A 223 28.19 -18.20 -2.48
N PRO A 224 27.64 -19.29 -3.05
CA PRO A 224 28.44 -20.25 -3.78
C PRO A 224 29.06 -19.63 -5.03
N PHE A 225 30.33 -19.93 -5.31
CA PHE A 225 31.06 -19.38 -6.46
C PHE A 225 30.34 -19.63 -7.80
N TRP A 226 29.59 -20.73 -7.92
CA TRP A 226 28.88 -21.10 -9.13
C TRP A 226 27.61 -20.28 -9.38
N ALA A 227 27.11 -19.58 -8.37
CA ALA A 227 25.98 -18.66 -8.47
C ALA A 227 26.40 -17.25 -8.92
N LEU A 228 27.70 -16.96 -8.91
CA LEU A 228 28.23 -15.68 -9.39
C LEU A 228 28.16 -15.61 -10.93
N PRO A 229 27.93 -14.41 -11.49
CA PRO A 229 28.21 -14.13 -12.89
C PRO A 229 29.67 -14.48 -13.21
N PHE A 230 29.93 -14.89 -14.45
CA PHE A 230 31.26 -15.31 -14.88
C PHE A 230 32.32 -14.22 -14.65
N ASP A 231 31.97 -12.96 -14.89
CA ASP A 231 32.92 -11.86 -14.75
C ASP A 231 33.33 -11.64 -13.28
N GLU A 232 32.41 -11.80 -12.33
CA GLU A 232 32.72 -11.74 -10.89
C GLU A 232 33.56 -12.94 -10.45
N LEU A 233 33.22 -14.14 -10.94
CA LEU A 233 34.01 -15.35 -10.67
C LEU A 233 35.44 -15.20 -11.20
N LYS A 234 35.59 -14.66 -12.42
CA LYS A 234 36.87 -14.39 -13.07
C LYS A 234 37.69 -13.41 -12.23
N GLU A 235 37.10 -12.29 -11.82
CA GLU A 235 37.76 -11.28 -10.99
C GLU A 235 38.30 -11.87 -9.67
N ILE A 236 37.52 -12.72 -9.00
CA ILE A 236 37.88 -13.29 -7.71
C ILE A 236 38.92 -14.42 -7.83
N ALA A 237 38.79 -15.29 -8.85
CA ALA A 237 39.54 -16.55 -8.90
C ALA A 237 40.67 -16.61 -9.94
N LEU A 238 40.55 -15.89 -11.05
CA LEU A 238 41.42 -16.06 -12.23
C LEU A 238 42.23 -14.80 -12.56
N GLY A 239 41.72 -13.61 -12.20
CA GLY A 239 42.32 -12.33 -12.52
C GLY A 239 42.24 -11.99 -14.01
N ASP A 240 43.07 -11.03 -14.44
CA ASP A 240 43.11 -10.58 -15.83
C ASP A 240 43.69 -11.65 -16.76
N MET A 241 43.06 -11.81 -17.93
CA MET A 241 43.47 -12.78 -18.94
C MET A 241 43.30 -12.23 -20.36
N GLN A 242 43.96 -12.88 -21.31
CA GLN A 242 43.76 -12.62 -22.74
C GLN A 242 42.33 -13.01 -23.17
N PRO A 243 41.68 -12.27 -24.08
CA PRO A 243 40.28 -12.52 -24.49
C PRO A 243 40.03 -13.96 -25.01
N ALA A 244 41.01 -14.56 -25.67
CA ALA A 244 40.91 -15.93 -26.15
C ALA A 244 40.81 -16.96 -25.01
N HIS A 245 41.59 -16.77 -23.92
CA HIS A 245 41.51 -17.63 -22.74
C HIS A 245 40.20 -17.40 -21.98
N GLU A 246 39.72 -16.16 -21.92
CA GLU A 246 38.43 -15.86 -21.29
C GLU A 246 37.29 -16.60 -21.99
N SER A 247 37.22 -16.52 -23.32
CA SER A 247 36.21 -17.24 -24.10
C SER A 247 36.28 -18.75 -23.85
N ALA A 248 37.49 -19.33 -23.88
CA ALA A 248 37.67 -20.75 -23.67
C ALA A 248 37.21 -21.21 -22.28
N ILE A 249 37.52 -20.45 -21.22
CA ILE A 249 37.06 -20.78 -19.86
C ILE A 249 35.55 -20.60 -19.72
N ARG A 250 34.98 -19.56 -20.33
CA ARG A 250 33.52 -19.34 -20.36
C ARG A 250 32.79 -20.52 -21.00
N ASP A 251 33.33 -21.06 -22.09
CA ASP A 251 32.79 -22.25 -22.75
C ASP A 251 32.90 -23.50 -21.87
N ILE A 252 34.05 -23.71 -21.21
CA ILE A 252 34.26 -24.83 -20.28
C ILE A 252 33.25 -24.77 -19.12
N ILE A 253 33.05 -23.60 -18.51
CA ILE A 253 32.10 -23.44 -17.41
C ILE A 253 30.68 -23.70 -17.89
N THR A 254 30.31 -23.20 -19.07
CA THR A 254 29.00 -23.43 -19.68
C THR A 254 28.74 -24.92 -19.88
N GLU A 255 29.70 -25.65 -20.44
CA GLU A 255 29.56 -27.11 -20.65
C GLU A 255 29.49 -27.89 -19.33
N ARG A 256 30.27 -27.50 -18.31
CA ARG A 256 30.14 -28.11 -16.98
C ARG A 256 28.78 -27.85 -16.35
N LYS A 257 28.25 -26.63 -16.47
CA LYS A 257 26.90 -26.28 -16.00
C LYS A 257 25.81 -27.05 -16.74
N LYS A 258 25.92 -27.24 -18.06
CA LYS A 258 25.01 -28.11 -18.83
C LYS A 258 25.09 -29.57 -18.37
N GLY A 259 26.29 -30.08 -18.13
CA GLY A 259 26.49 -31.42 -17.57
C GLY A 259 25.79 -31.60 -16.22
N ALA A 260 25.98 -30.64 -15.31
CA ALA A 260 25.37 -30.65 -13.99
C ALA A 260 23.84 -30.44 -14.02
N ALA A 261 23.34 -29.63 -14.94
CA ALA A 261 21.92 -29.34 -15.07
C ALA A 261 21.06 -30.60 -15.28
N LYS A 262 21.62 -31.63 -15.94
CA LYS A 262 20.98 -32.93 -16.17
C LYS A 262 20.63 -33.68 -14.87
N HIS A 263 21.25 -33.31 -13.75
CA HIS A 263 20.98 -33.90 -12.44
C HIS A 263 19.95 -33.10 -11.61
N LEU A 264 19.44 -31.98 -12.13
CA LEU A 264 18.38 -31.20 -11.47
C LEU A 264 17.02 -31.90 -11.63
N ALA A 265 16.15 -31.75 -10.64
CA ALA A 265 14.78 -32.30 -10.67
C ALA A 265 13.95 -31.76 -11.85
N SER A 266 14.22 -30.53 -12.28
CA SER A 266 13.61 -29.89 -13.44
C SER A 266 14.71 -29.19 -14.25
N PRO A 267 15.38 -29.90 -15.18
CA PRO A 267 16.48 -29.33 -15.94
C PRO A 267 15.99 -28.24 -16.90
N PRO A 268 16.62 -27.06 -16.94
CA PRO A 268 16.35 -26.06 -17.96
C PRO A 268 16.82 -26.56 -19.34
N PRO A 269 16.28 -26.02 -20.44
CA PRO A 269 16.73 -26.37 -21.78
C PRO A 269 18.20 -25.95 -21.98
N ASP A 270 19.00 -26.79 -22.64
CA ASP A 270 20.44 -26.56 -22.87
C ASP A 270 20.75 -25.20 -23.51
N THR A 271 19.85 -24.68 -24.35
CA THR A 271 20.00 -23.38 -25.02
C THR A 271 19.85 -22.18 -24.07
N ALA A 272 19.25 -22.37 -22.90
CA ALA A 272 19.10 -21.32 -21.88
C ALA A 272 20.24 -21.32 -20.86
N ILE A 273 21.13 -22.33 -20.89
CA ILE A 273 22.23 -22.46 -19.95
C ILE A 273 23.45 -21.71 -20.47
N THR A 274 23.94 -20.77 -19.68
CA THR A 274 25.12 -19.94 -19.92
C THR A 274 26.12 -20.05 -18.77
N ALA A 275 27.30 -19.47 -18.93
CA ALA A 275 28.28 -19.33 -17.86
C ALA A 275 27.75 -18.57 -16.63
N ASP A 276 26.71 -17.74 -16.78
CA ASP A 276 26.10 -16.96 -15.69
C ASP A 276 24.91 -17.68 -15.01
N SER A 277 24.50 -18.84 -15.53
CA SER A 277 23.39 -19.59 -14.94
C SER A 277 23.74 -20.09 -13.53
N PRO A 278 22.88 -19.94 -12.50
CA PRO A 278 23.19 -20.31 -11.12
C PRO A 278 23.07 -21.83 -10.91
N ILE A 279 23.86 -22.61 -11.66
CA ILE A 279 23.87 -24.08 -11.65
C ILE A 279 25.21 -24.53 -11.05
N PRO A 280 25.19 -25.40 -10.03
CA PRO A 280 26.41 -25.95 -9.45
C PRO A 280 27.29 -26.63 -10.50
N PHE A 281 28.60 -26.38 -10.45
CA PHE A 281 29.59 -27.09 -11.27
C PHE A 281 30.87 -27.33 -10.46
N SER A 282 31.60 -28.38 -10.81
CA SER A 282 32.87 -28.78 -10.18
C SER A 282 33.88 -29.18 -11.23
#